data_AF-A0AAV8VJI1-F1
#
_entry.id   AF-A0AAV8VJI1-F1
#
_cell.length_a   1.000
_cell.length_b   1.000
_cell.length_c   1.000
_cell.angle_alpha   90.00
_cell.angle_beta   90.00
_cell.angle_gamma   90.00
#
_symmetry.space_group_name_H-M   'P 1'
#
loop_
_entity.id
_entity.type
_entity.pdbx_description
1 polymer ?
#
loop_
_entity_poly.entity_id
_entity_poly.type
_entity_poly.pdbx_seq_one_letter_code
_entity_poly.pdbx_strand_id
1 'polypeptide(L)'
;MRPYPGRNLTAEQRIFNYRFSRARRVIENAFGILVNRWRLLRTMVSVKVENIDVFVKAIICLHNFVKKEQSSSGSWRNEIKPLESVGRLSANRASQLLYNKRDKLKDYFVSPAGQVPSQNEEVQAGFRP
;
A
#
# COMPACT_ATOMS: atom_id res chain seq x y z
N MET A 1 1.56 -4.58 8.46
CA MET A 1 2.60 -4.06 9.38
C MET A 1 2.13 -2.74 9.95
N ARG A 2 2.51 -2.39 11.18
CA ARG A 2 2.03 -1.16 11.87
C ARG A 2 3.13 -0.10 11.90
N PRO A 3 2.81 1.19 11.69
CA PRO A 3 3.78 2.28 11.92
C PRO A 3 4.19 2.35 13.40
N TYR A 4 5.31 3.01 13.68
CA TYR A 4 5.67 3.38 15.05
C TYR A 4 4.62 4.34 15.63
N PRO A 5 4.03 4.03 16.80
CA PRO A 5 3.03 4.88 17.43
C PRO A 5 3.66 6.02 18.24
N GLY A 6 2.92 7.10 18.45
CA GLY A 6 3.34 8.22 19.31
C GLY A 6 3.79 9.46 18.52
N ARG A 7 3.97 10.58 19.24
CA ARG A 7 4.41 11.87 18.68
C ARG A 7 5.92 12.08 18.81
N ASN A 8 6.54 11.50 19.83
CA ASN A 8 7.98 11.58 20.11
C ASN A 8 8.74 10.44 19.41
N LEU A 9 8.70 10.44 18.09
CA LEU A 9 9.41 9.46 17.26
C LEU A 9 10.82 9.93 16.96
N THR A 10 11.77 9.00 17.02
CA THR A 10 13.15 9.19 16.53
C THR A 10 13.17 9.44 15.02
N ALA A 11 14.25 10.01 14.50
CA ALA A 11 14.36 10.33 13.07
C ALA A 11 14.18 9.08 12.20
N GLU A 12 14.77 7.96 12.61
CA GLU A 12 14.72 6.67 11.92
C GLU A 12 13.30 6.09 11.92
N GLN A 13 12.58 6.22 13.03
CA GLN A 13 11.17 5.82 13.12
C GLN A 13 10.26 6.69 12.23
N ARG A 14 10.55 7.99 12.11
CA ARG A 14 9.83 8.89 11.20
C ARG A 14 10.09 8.53 9.74
N ILE A 15 11.34 8.25 9.37
CA ILE A 15 11.71 7.77 8.03
C ILE A 15 10.98 6.47 7.70
N PHE A 16 10.96 5.51 8.63
CA PHE A 16 10.19 4.28 8.46
C PHE A 16 8.70 4.58 8.22
N ASN A 17 8.07 5.39 9.07
CA ASN A 17 6.64 5.72 8.94
C ASN A 17 6.34 6.43 7.61
N TYR A 18 7.21 7.33 7.15
CA TYR A 18 7.11 7.98 5.85
C TYR A 18 7.15 6.96 4.71
N ARG A 19 8.19 6.13 4.66
CA ARG A 19 8.35 5.12 3.61
C ARG A 19 7.23 4.08 3.60
N PHE A 20 6.80 3.66 4.79
CA PHE A 20 5.67 2.75 4.95
C PHE A 20 4.36 3.36 4.41
N SER A 21 4.09 4.63 4.73
CA SER A 21 2.92 5.35 4.24
C SER A 21 2.96 5.54 2.72
N ARG A 22 4.13 5.89 2.16
CA ARG A 22 4.34 5.98 0.70
C ARG A 22 4.06 4.65 0.01
N ALA A 23 4.59 3.54 0.53
CA ALA A 23 4.33 2.21 -0.01
C ALA A 23 2.83 1.85 0.06
N ARG A 24 2.18 2.16 1.19
CA ARG A 24 0.74 1.93 1.37
C ARG A 24 -0.09 2.72 0.37
N ARG A 25 0.20 4.01 0.15
CA ARG A 25 -0.49 4.84 -0.85
C ARG A 25 -0.38 4.27 -2.27
N VAL A 26 0.79 3.77 -2.66
CA VAL A 26 0.97 3.12 -3.98
C VAL A 26 0.08 1.88 -4.09
N ILE A 27 0.07 1.04 -3.07
CA ILE A 27 -0.72 -0.20 -3.03
C ILE A 27 -2.23 0.13 -3.05
N GLU A 28 -2.69 1.03 -2.19
CA GLU A 28 -4.10 1.45 -2.11
C GLU A 28 -4.57 2.06 -3.43
N ASN A 29 -3.77 2.92 -4.07
CA ASN A 29 -4.08 3.45 -5.39
C ASN A 29 -4.19 2.34 -6.44
N ALA A 30 -3.24 1.40 -6.48
CA ALA A 30 -3.27 0.30 -7.44
C ALA A 30 -4.50 -0.60 -7.26
N PHE A 31 -4.82 -0.99 -6.03
CA PHE A 31 -6.02 -1.78 -5.74
C PHE A 31 -7.31 -0.98 -5.97
N GLY A 32 -7.33 0.32 -5.67
CA GLY A 32 -8.47 1.18 -5.99
C GLY A 32 -8.77 1.20 -7.49
N ILE A 33 -7.74 1.32 -8.33
CA ILE A 33 -7.89 1.23 -9.78
C ILE A 33 -8.44 -0.14 -10.18
N LEU A 34 -7.87 -1.22 -9.64
CA LEU A 34 -8.25 -2.59 -9.95
C LEU A 34 -9.72 -2.85 -9.60
N VAL A 35 -10.13 -2.50 -8.38
CA VAL A 35 -11.49 -2.71 -7.86
C VAL A 35 -12.51 -1.79 -8.52
N ASN A 36 -12.11 -0.57 -8.93
CA ASN A 36 -13.00 0.34 -9.66
C ASN A 36 -13.29 -0.16 -11.07
N ARG A 37 -12.28 -0.70 -11.75
CA ARG A 37 -12.40 -1.26 -13.10
C ARG A 37 -13.14 -2.60 -13.10
N TRP A 38 -12.78 -3.50 -12.20
CA TRP A 38 -13.38 -4.83 -12.10
C TRP A 38 -14.45 -4.83 -11.00
N ARG A 39 -15.66 -4.35 -11.34
CA ARG A 39 -16.81 -4.28 -10.41
C ARG A 39 -17.12 -5.59 -9.69
N LEU A 40 -16.79 -6.72 -10.30
CA LEU A 40 -16.87 -8.06 -9.70
C LEU A 40 -16.15 -8.16 -8.34
N LEU A 41 -15.04 -7.43 -8.15
CA LEU A 41 -14.29 -7.37 -6.89
C LEU A 41 -15.00 -6.58 -5.78
N ARG A 42 -16.06 -5.81 -6.12
CA ARG A 42 -16.86 -5.03 -5.16
C ARG A 42 -18.08 -5.80 -4.65
N THR A 43 -18.40 -6.93 -5.27
CA THR A 43 -19.55 -7.77 -4.96
C THR A 43 -19.11 -9.07 -4.33
N MET A 44 -19.97 -9.71 -3.54
CA MET A 44 -19.71 -11.06 -3.05
C MET A 44 -19.61 -12.02 -4.23
N VAL A 45 -18.43 -12.63 -4.41
CA VAL A 45 -18.21 -13.61 -5.48
C VAL A 45 -18.40 -15.00 -4.89
N SER A 46 -19.35 -15.75 -5.44
CA SER A 46 -19.57 -17.16 -5.05
C SER A 46 -18.52 -18.05 -5.72
N VAL A 47 -17.32 -18.07 -5.16
CA VAL A 47 -16.19 -18.88 -5.61
C VAL A 47 -15.68 -19.71 -4.44
N LYS A 48 -15.36 -20.98 -4.69
CA LYS A 48 -14.72 -21.85 -3.70
C LYS A 48 -13.39 -21.26 -3.26
N VAL A 49 -13.05 -21.37 -1.97
CA VAL A 49 -11.82 -20.79 -1.41
C VAL A 49 -10.58 -21.28 -2.15
N GLU A 50 -10.58 -22.54 -2.59
CA GLU A 50 -9.48 -23.15 -3.36
C GLU A 50 -9.18 -22.41 -4.69
N ASN A 51 -10.19 -21.76 -5.27
CA ASN A 51 -10.11 -21.13 -6.59
C ASN A 51 -9.80 -19.62 -6.52
N ILE A 52 -9.75 -19.03 -5.32
CA ILE A 52 -9.53 -17.59 -5.15
C ILE A 52 -8.19 -17.17 -5.76
N ASP A 53 -7.13 -17.95 -5.57
CA ASP A 53 -5.80 -17.62 -6.11
C ASP A 53 -5.78 -17.58 -7.64
N VAL A 54 -6.45 -18.55 -8.28
CA VAL A 54 -6.57 -18.60 -9.74
C VAL A 54 -7.36 -17.40 -10.25
N PHE A 55 -8.46 -17.09 -9.57
CA PHE A 55 -9.32 -15.97 -9.90
C PHE A 55 -8.60 -14.61 -9.79
N VAL A 56 -7.87 -14.38 -8.70
CA VAL A 56 -7.06 -13.16 -8.49
C VAL A 56 -5.98 -13.06 -9.57
N LYS A 57 -5.26 -14.16 -9.87
CA LYS A 57 -4.26 -14.18 -10.95
C LYS A 57 -4.87 -13.85 -12.31
N ALA A 58 -6.03 -14.43 -12.64
CA ALA A 58 -6.73 -14.17 -13.90
C ALA A 58 -7.12 -12.69 -14.05
N ILE A 59 -7.65 -12.07 -12.99
CA ILE A 59 -8.00 -10.64 -12.98
C ILE A 59 -6.76 -9.77 -13.17
N ILE A 60 -5.64 -10.09 -12.51
CA ILE A 60 -4.40 -9.32 -12.66
C ILE A 60 -3.85 -9.45 -14.09
N CYS A 61 -3.82 -10.66 -14.65
CA CYS A 61 -3.39 -10.89 -16.03
C CYS A 61 -4.24 -10.10 -17.02
N LEU A 62 -5.57 -10.16 -16.88
CA LEU A 62 -6.49 -9.43 -17.74
C LEU A 62 -6.36 -7.90 -17.56
N HIS A 63 -6.18 -7.43 -16.33
CA HIS A 63 -5.92 -6.01 -16.05
C HIS A 63 -4.67 -5.51 -16.77
N ASN A 64 -3.57 -6.26 -16.69
CA ASN A 64 -2.31 -5.91 -17.34
C ASN A 64 -2.44 -5.94 -18.86
N PHE A 65 -3.15 -6.94 -19.42
CA PHE A 65 -3.46 -7.01 -20.85
C PHE A 65 -4.23 -5.77 -21.32
N VAL A 66 -5.34 -5.43 -20.67
CA VAL A 66 -6.14 -4.24 -21.03
C VAL A 66 -5.34 -2.95 -20.87
N LYS A 67 -4.47 -2.82 -19.87
CA LYS A 67 -3.60 -1.64 -19.73
C LYS A 67 -2.58 -1.53 -20.87
N LYS A 68 -2.07 -2.66 -21.38
CA LYS A 68 -1.14 -2.67 -22.51
C LYS A 68 -1.83 -2.20 -23.80
N GLU A 69 -3.06 -2.65 -24.03
CA GLU A 69 -3.84 -2.28 -25.21
C GLU A 69 -4.35 -0.82 -25.14
N GLN A 70 -4.68 -0.30 -23.96
CA GLN A 70 -5.14 1.09 -23.75
C GLN A 70 -4.00 2.11 -23.60
N SER A 71 -2.85 1.90 -24.25
CA SER A 71 -1.66 2.78 -24.13
C SER A 71 -1.87 4.23 -24.60
N SER A 72 -3.07 4.59 -25.06
CA SER A 72 -3.46 5.94 -25.46
C SER A 72 -4.47 6.55 -24.48
N SER A 73 -4.06 7.65 -23.82
CA SER A 73 -4.82 8.71 -23.12
C SER A 73 -4.94 8.71 -21.59
N GLY A 74 -4.70 7.62 -20.85
CA GLY A 74 -4.77 7.67 -19.37
C GLY A 74 -6.12 8.13 -18.78
N SER A 75 -7.17 8.21 -19.62
CA SER A 75 -8.50 8.72 -19.30
C SER A 75 -9.18 8.00 -18.13
N TRP A 76 -8.85 6.71 -17.96
CA TRP A 76 -9.32 5.88 -16.84
C TRP A 76 -8.98 6.44 -15.44
N ARG A 77 -8.01 7.35 -15.32
CA ARG A 77 -7.70 8.02 -14.05
C ARG A 77 -8.88 8.88 -13.55
N ASN A 78 -9.70 9.39 -14.47
CA ASN A 78 -10.84 10.25 -14.16
C ASN A 78 -12.05 9.46 -13.65
N GLU A 79 -12.07 8.14 -13.84
CA GLU A 79 -13.17 7.27 -13.41
C GLU A 79 -12.96 6.72 -11.98
N ILE A 80 -11.80 6.98 -11.37
CA ILE A 80 -11.46 6.43 -10.06
C ILE A 80 -12.10 7.30 -8.97
N LYS A 81 -13.19 6.84 -8.38
CA LYS A 81 -13.63 7.39 -7.10
C LYS A 81 -12.56 7.10 -6.02
N PRO A 82 -12.18 8.08 -5.20
CA PRO A 82 -11.29 7.86 -4.06
C PRO A 82 -11.80 6.70 -3.20
N LEU A 83 -10.90 5.82 -2.78
CA LEU A 83 -11.27 4.78 -1.81
C LEU A 83 -11.64 5.45 -0.49
N GLU A 84 -12.77 5.06 0.08
CA GLU A 84 -13.15 5.49 1.41
C GLU A 84 -12.22 4.88 2.45
N SER A 85 -11.76 5.71 3.39
CA SER A 85 -10.92 5.25 4.48
C SER A 85 -11.67 4.24 5.33
N VAL A 86 -11.23 2.98 5.30
CA VAL A 86 -11.74 1.97 6.21
C VAL A 86 -11.22 2.35 7.60
N GLY A 87 -12.12 2.78 8.49
CA GLY A 87 -11.80 3.18 9.84
C GLY A 87 -11.06 2.10 10.65
N ARG A 88 -10.77 2.37 11.93
CA ARG A 88 -10.03 1.41 12.77
C ARG A 88 -10.75 0.06 12.87
N LEU A 89 -10.22 -0.95 12.18
CA LEU A 89 -10.62 -2.34 12.34
C LEU A 89 -9.77 -2.99 13.44
N SER A 90 -10.40 -3.24 14.59
CA SER A 90 -9.93 -4.08 15.71
C SER A 90 -8.65 -3.65 16.47
N ALA A 91 -8.48 -4.23 17.66
CA ALA A 91 -7.29 -4.09 18.50
C ALA A 91 -6.11 -4.88 17.90
N ASN A 92 -5.23 -4.17 17.19
CA ASN A 92 -4.06 -4.73 16.53
C ASN A 92 -2.93 -5.03 17.54
N ARG A 93 -3.04 -6.12 18.31
CA ARG A 93 -1.93 -6.67 19.11
C ARG A 93 -1.00 -7.46 18.19
N ALA A 94 0.03 -6.80 17.68
CA ALA A 94 1.05 -7.44 16.85
C ALA A 94 2.00 -8.29 17.72
N SER A 95 2.38 -9.47 17.23
CA SER A 95 3.38 -10.32 17.89
C SER A 95 4.77 -9.68 17.87
N GLN A 96 5.65 -10.08 18.81
CA GLN A 96 7.01 -9.58 18.89
C GLN A 96 7.79 -9.75 17.57
N LEU A 97 7.55 -10.84 16.85
CA LEU A 97 8.11 -11.09 15.52
C LEU A 97 7.81 -9.97 14.51
N LEU A 98 6.60 -9.39 14.56
CA LEU A 98 6.20 -8.32 13.65
C LEU A 98 6.90 -6.99 13.98
N TYR A 99 7.19 -6.73 15.25
CA TYR A 99 8.02 -5.59 15.66
C TYR A 99 9.46 -5.78 15.18
N ASN A 100 10.03 -6.97 15.34
CA ASN A 100 11.37 -7.27 14.84
C ASN A 100 11.47 -7.10 13.31
N LYS A 101 10.46 -7.50 12.54
CA LYS A 101 10.40 -7.26 11.08
C LYS A 101 10.37 -5.78 10.73
N ARG A 102 9.62 -4.98 11.50
CA ARG A 102 9.52 -3.52 11.32
C ARG A 102 10.87 -2.86 11.64
N ASP A 103 11.50 -3.26 12.73
CA ASP A 103 12.76 -2.70 13.19
C ASP A 103 13.89 -3.01 12.18
N LYS A 104 13.94 -4.25 11.64
CA LYS A 104 14.84 -4.60 10.53
C LYS A 104 14.68 -3.69 9.30
N LEU A 105 13.45 -3.36 8.92
CA LEU A 105 13.20 -2.44 7.80
C LEU A 105 13.61 -1.01 8.13
N LYS A 106 13.34 -0.55 9.36
CA LYS A 106 13.77 0.77 9.84
C LYS A 106 15.28 0.88 9.79
N ASP A 107 16.01 -0.12 10.27
CA ASP A 107 17.49 -0.17 10.21
C ASP A 107 18.00 -0.20 8.76
N TYR A 108 17.34 -0.95 7.88
CA TYR A 108 17.68 -0.95 6.44
C TYR A 108 17.48 0.41 5.79
N PHE A 109 16.38 1.13 6.07
CA PHE A 109 16.07 2.42 5.44
C PHE A 109 17.01 3.56 5.82
N VAL A 110 17.77 3.40 6.90
CA VAL A 110 18.81 4.35 7.32
C VAL A 110 20.21 3.88 6.95
N SER A 111 20.35 2.64 6.48
CA SER A 111 21.62 2.12 5.97
C SER A 111 22.01 2.79 4.65
N PRO A 112 23.32 2.83 4.30
CA PRO A 112 23.78 3.40 3.02
C PRO A 112 23.11 2.77 1.80
N ALA A 113 22.76 1.49 1.86
CA ALA A 113 22.11 0.77 0.76
C ALA A 113 20.60 1.09 0.63
N GLY A 114 19.93 1.43 1.74
CA GLY A 114 18.48 1.59 1.78
C GLY A 114 17.98 3.03 1.88
N GLN A 115 18.87 3.99 2.17
CA GLN A 115 18.53 5.40 2.28
C GLN A 115 18.20 6.03 0.92
N VAL A 116 17.30 7.02 0.95
CA VAL A 116 16.90 7.80 -0.23
C VAL A 116 17.04 9.28 0.09
N PRO A 117 17.64 10.12 -0.79
CA PRO A 117 17.92 11.52 -0.47
C PRO A 117 16.71 12.33 0.01
N SER A 118 15.56 12.19 -0.65
CA SER A 118 14.35 12.95 -0.35
C SER A 118 13.67 12.55 0.97
N GLN A 119 14.05 11.45 1.61
CA GLN A 119 13.33 10.95 2.79
C GLN A 119 13.48 11.88 4.00
N ASN A 120 14.61 12.59 4.11
CA ASN A 120 14.88 13.48 5.24
C ASN A 120 14.13 14.81 5.10
N GLU A 121 14.11 15.36 3.90
CA GLU A 121 13.41 16.61 3.56
C GLU A 121 11.90 16.45 3.78
N GLU A 122 11.32 15.35 3.31
CA GLU A 122 9.88 15.05 3.41
C GLU A 122 9.43 14.79 4.85
N VAL A 123 10.29 14.18 5.66
CA VAL A 123 10.05 13.99 7.09
C VAL A 123 10.11 15.33 7.85
N GLN A 124 11.01 16.24 7.46
CA GLN A 124 11.10 17.59 8.04
C GLN A 124 9.97 18.50 7.59
N ALA A 125 9.51 18.37 6.34
CA ALA A 125 8.36 19.09 5.79
C ALA A 125 7.01 18.70 6.44
N GLY A 126 7.02 17.70 7.33
CA GLY A 126 5.85 17.33 8.12
C GLY A 126 4.84 16.47 7.36
N PHE A 127 5.32 15.57 6.48
CA PHE A 127 4.48 14.63 5.73
C PHE A 127 3.38 14.02 6.62
N ARG A 128 2.13 14.32 6.26
CA ARG A 128 0.94 13.66 6.82
C ARG A 128 0.56 12.50 5.89
N PRO A 129 0.40 11.27 6.42
CA PRO A 129 0.07 10.09 5.63
C PRO A 129 -1.22 10.25 4.83
#